data_AF-C7XUU5-F1
#
_entry.id   AF-C7XUU5-F1
#
_cell.length_a   1.000
_cell.length_b   1.000
_cell.length_c   1.000
_cell.angle_alpha   90.00
_cell.angle_beta   90.00
_cell.angle_gamma   90.00
#
_symmetry.space_group_name_H-M   'P 1'
#
loop_
_entity.id
_entity.type
_entity.pdbx_description
1 polymer ?
#
loop_
_entity_poly.entity_id
_entity_poly.type
_entity_poly.pdbx_seq_one_letter_code
_entity_poly.pdbx_strand_id
1 'polypeptide(L)'
;MKIKSKNFKSPSFPKKTKIKPHHTSRFAFNFSFLTKDSKYNLDNRGTTINSKVRWKFLERICQLSQEDIVKVLGYNKKQGLEKIPEAEVRLRIHSDFKSSDRYKECEDDYWVFRLGSLGRVLGKKNSNIFYVMSIDATFDQYDHGS
;
A
#
# COMPACT_ATOMS: atom_id res chain seq x y z
N MET A 1 -24.93 64.57 -2.56
CA MET A 1 -25.82 63.70 -3.36
C MET A 1 -25.73 62.28 -2.80
N LYS A 2 -26.78 61.76 -2.13
CA LYS A 2 -26.78 60.41 -1.53
C LYS A 2 -27.45 59.42 -2.49
N ILE A 3 -26.68 58.53 -3.11
CA ILE A 3 -27.21 57.46 -3.96
C ILE A 3 -27.72 56.36 -3.04
N LYS A 4 -29.04 56.32 -2.81
CA LYS A 4 -29.71 55.17 -2.15
C LYS A 4 -29.92 54.08 -3.19
N SER A 5 -28.95 53.18 -3.36
CA SER A 5 -29.15 51.94 -4.10
C SER A 5 -30.09 51.04 -3.30
N LYS A 6 -31.35 50.89 -3.74
CA LYS A 6 -32.37 50.04 -3.10
C LYS A 6 -32.22 48.54 -3.42
N ASN A 7 -31.27 48.15 -4.28
CA ASN A 7 -31.21 46.80 -4.86
C ASN A 7 -29.87 46.05 -4.71
N PHE A 8 -28.95 46.52 -3.86
CA PHE A 8 -27.71 45.78 -3.63
C PHE A 8 -27.97 44.60 -2.68
N LYS A 9 -28.08 43.38 -3.24
CA LYS A 9 -28.02 42.14 -2.47
C LYS A 9 -26.54 41.76 -2.31
N SER A 10 -26.03 41.86 -1.08
CA SER A 10 -24.69 41.36 -0.75
C SER A 10 -24.61 39.84 -0.94
N PRO A 11 -23.46 39.29 -1.37
CA PRO A 11 -23.26 37.84 -1.45
C PRO A 11 -23.46 37.19 -0.07
N SER A 12 -24.39 36.26 0.02
CA SER A 12 -24.62 35.46 1.22
C SER A 12 -23.61 34.32 1.26
N PHE A 13 -22.55 34.45 2.05
CA PHE A 13 -21.65 33.34 2.31
C PHE A 13 -22.29 32.36 3.31
N PRO A 14 -22.28 31.04 3.04
CA PRO A 14 -22.80 30.06 3.98
C PRO A 14 -22.03 30.15 5.31
N LYS A 15 -22.76 30.35 6.42
CA LYS A 15 -22.19 30.58 7.77
C LYS A 15 -21.34 29.42 8.32
N LYS A 16 -21.43 28.23 7.73
CA LYS A 16 -20.68 27.05 8.14
C LYS A 16 -20.34 26.21 6.92
N THR A 17 -19.10 26.27 6.46
CA THR A 17 -18.51 25.15 5.73
C THR A 17 -18.52 23.96 6.66
N LYS A 18 -19.36 22.94 6.37
CA LYS A 18 -19.22 21.64 7.03
C LYS A 18 -17.86 21.09 6.57
N ILE A 19 -16.81 21.33 7.35
CA ILE A 19 -15.54 20.63 7.19
C ILE A 19 -15.89 19.16 7.47
N LYS A 20 -16.05 18.35 6.42
CA LYS A 20 -16.12 16.91 6.60
C LYS A 20 -14.80 16.52 7.27
N PRO A 21 -14.81 15.81 8.41
CA PRO A 21 -13.57 15.25 8.92
C PRO A 21 -12.97 14.40 7.81
N HIS A 22 -11.75 14.73 7.40
CA HIS A 22 -10.98 13.88 6.50
C HIS A 22 -10.73 12.60 7.29
N HIS A 23 -11.59 11.59 7.13
CA HIS A 23 -11.27 10.26 7.62
C HIS A 23 -9.99 9.86 6.88
N THR A 24 -8.90 9.74 7.63
CA THR A 24 -7.61 9.36 7.06
C THR A 24 -7.74 7.95 6.52
N SER A 25 -7.52 7.81 5.21
CA SER A 25 -7.59 6.51 4.54
C SER A 25 -6.27 5.81 4.80
N ARG A 26 -6.22 4.96 5.82
CA ARG A 26 -4.99 4.23 6.20
C ARG A 26 -4.93 2.88 5.51
N PHE A 27 -3.71 2.36 5.32
CA PHE A 27 -3.52 1.02 4.78
C PHE A 27 -4.08 -0.06 5.72
N ALA A 28 -4.81 -1.00 5.15
CA ALA A 28 -5.12 -2.29 5.74
C ALA A 28 -4.29 -3.37 5.04
N PHE A 29 -3.57 -4.19 5.81
CA PHE A 29 -2.75 -5.27 5.27
C PHE A 29 -3.50 -6.59 5.35
N ASN A 30 -3.69 -7.25 4.21
CA ASN A 30 -4.38 -8.53 4.10
C ASN A 30 -3.38 -9.64 3.75
N PHE A 31 -3.41 -10.74 4.49
CA PHE A 31 -2.46 -11.85 4.38
C PHE A 31 -3.10 -13.15 3.84
N SER A 32 -4.36 -13.10 3.41
CA SER A 32 -5.14 -14.28 2.99
C SER A 32 -4.57 -14.98 1.75
N PHE A 33 -3.67 -14.32 1.01
CA PHE A 33 -3.18 -14.78 -0.29
C PHE A 33 -1.65 -14.78 -0.40
N LEU A 34 -0.95 -14.91 0.73
CA LEU A 34 0.48 -15.18 0.73
C LEU A 34 0.79 -16.40 -0.15
N THR A 35 1.89 -16.32 -0.89
CA THR A 35 2.34 -17.42 -1.74
C THR A 35 2.56 -18.71 -0.93
N LYS A 36 2.31 -19.86 -1.56
CA LYS A 36 2.53 -21.17 -0.94
C LYS A 36 4.01 -21.57 -0.89
N ASP A 37 4.88 -20.83 -1.56
CA ASP A 37 6.32 -21.06 -1.52
C ASP A 37 6.89 -20.64 -0.15
N SER A 38 7.42 -21.61 0.60
CA SER A 38 7.98 -21.40 1.94
C SER A 38 9.20 -20.50 1.96
N LYS A 39 9.87 -20.30 0.82
CA LYS A 39 10.99 -19.36 0.68
C LYS A 39 10.54 -17.90 0.83
N TYR A 40 9.29 -17.60 0.47
CA TYR A 40 8.79 -16.23 0.33
C TYR A 40 7.56 -15.92 1.21
N ASN A 41 7.29 -16.75 2.21
CA ASN A 41 6.13 -16.59 3.09
C ASN A 41 6.50 -16.71 4.57
N LEU A 42 5.49 -16.71 5.44
CA LEU A 42 5.67 -16.77 6.90
C LEU A 42 5.68 -18.20 7.46
N ASP A 43 5.72 -19.22 6.60
CA ASP A 43 5.73 -20.62 7.01
C ASP A 43 7.00 -20.94 7.83
N ASN A 44 6.83 -21.64 8.94
CA ASN A 44 7.93 -22.03 9.83
C ASN A 44 8.88 -23.06 9.21
N ARG A 45 8.48 -23.71 8.10
CA ARG A 45 9.34 -24.63 7.33
C ARG A 45 10.39 -23.88 6.51
N GLY A 46 10.19 -22.60 6.21
CA GLY A 46 11.13 -21.77 5.46
C GLY A 46 12.26 -21.23 6.34
N THR A 47 13.47 -21.15 5.78
CA THR A 47 14.65 -20.61 6.48
C THR A 47 14.97 -19.17 6.09
N THR A 48 14.51 -18.71 4.93
CA THR A 48 14.80 -17.37 4.39
C THR A 48 14.22 -16.26 5.27
N ILE A 49 12.96 -16.42 5.69
CA ILE A 49 12.24 -15.40 6.47
C ILE A 49 12.53 -15.63 7.96
N ASN A 50 13.74 -15.29 8.37
CA ASN A 50 14.19 -15.44 9.76
C ASN A 50 13.56 -14.40 10.71
N SER A 51 13.83 -14.52 12.01
CA SER A 51 13.27 -13.64 13.06
C SER A 51 13.56 -12.15 12.83
N LYS A 52 14.72 -11.80 12.26
CA LYS A 52 15.09 -10.41 11.96
C LYS A 52 14.23 -9.84 10.82
N VAL A 53 14.00 -10.64 9.78
CA VAL A 53 13.10 -10.27 8.67
C VAL A 53 11.66 -10.13 9.17
N ARG A 54 11.16 -11.09 9.97
CA ARG A 54 9.82 -11.05 10.56
C ARG A 54 9.60 -9.81 11.44
N TRP A 55 10.57 -9.47 12.29
CA TRP A 55 10.51 -8.27 13.10
C TRP A 55 10.44 -7.01 12.25
N LYS A 56 11.35 -6.89 11.26
CA LYS A 56 11.37 -5.71 10.38
C LYS A 56 10.09 -5.60 9.55
N PHE A 57 9.53 -6.73 9.14
CA PHE A 57 8.26 -6.79 8.43
C PHE A 57 7.11 -6.23 9.27
N LEU A 58 6.97 -6.69 10.51
CA LEU A 58 5.95 -6.19 11.44
C LEU A 58 6.13 -4.68 11.73
N GLU A 59 7.37 -4.25 11.96
CA GLU A 59 7.70 -2.83 12.16
C GLU A 59 7.24 -1.98 10.97
N ARG A 60 7.52 -2.42 9.74
CA ARG A 60 7.15 -1.68 8.51
C ARG A 60 5.65 -1.68 8.28
N ILE A 61 4.95 -2.79 8.50
CA ILE A 61 3.48 -2.82 8.45
C ILE A 61 2.89 -1.81 9.43
N CYS A 62 3.37 -1.82 10.68
CA CYS A 62 2.89 -0.93 11.73
C CYS A 62 3.13 0.55 11.39
N GLN A 63 4.30 0.89 10.85
CA GLN A 63 4.60 2.24 10.38
C GLN A 63 3.66 2.69 9.26
N LEU A 64 3.53 1.87 8.21
CA LEU A 64 2.73 2.20 7.02
C LEU A 64 1.23 2.25 7.32
N SER A 65 0.74 1.45 8.27
CA SER A 65 -0.69 1.41 8.64
C SER A 65 -1.12 2.55 9.56
N GLN A 66 -0.19 3.30 10.15
CA GLN A 66 -0.51 4.43 11.04
C GLN A 66 -0.72 5.75 10.29
N GLU A 67 -0.23 5.84 9.06
CA GLU A 67 -0.24 7.06 8.26
C GLU A 67 -1.36 7.06 7.21
N ASP A 68 -1.71 8.26 6.74
CA ASP A 68 -2.64 8.40 5.61
C ASP A 68 -1.99 7.88 4.32
N ILE A 69 -2.75 7.15 3.52
CA ILE A 69 -2.29 6.52 2.29
C ILE A 69 -1.68 7.51 1.31
N VAL A 70 -2.24 8.72 1.20
CA VAL A 70 -1.72 9.76 0.30
C VAL A 70 -0.31 10.15 0.71
N LYS A 71 -0.06 10.24 2.03
CA LYS A 71 1.27 10.55 2.56
C LYS A 71 2.25 9.42 2.32
N VAL A 72 1.83 8.17 2.54
CA VAL A 72 2.67 6.98 2.30
C VAL A 72 3.07 6.85 0.83
N LEU A 73 2.13 7.09 -0.09
CA LEU A 73 2.39 7.06 -1.53
C LEU A 73 3.26 8.22 -2.01
N GLY A 74 3.29 9.34 -1.26
CA GLY A 74 4.18 10.47 -1.54
C GLY A 74 5.61 10.30 -1.03
N TYR A 75 5.90 9.26 -0.24
CA TYR A 75 7.26 8.98 0.24
C TYR A 75 8.15 8.39 -0.86
N ASN A 76 9.46 8.58 -0.72
CA ASN A 76 10.42 7.85 -1.56
C ASN A 76 10.34 6.33 -1.30
N LYS A 77 10.84 5.53 -2.25
CA LYS A 77 10.81 4.05 -2.19
C LYS A 77 11.43 3.41 -0.94
N LYS A 78 12.32 4.10 -0.22
CA LYS A 78 12.90 3.58 1.04
C LYS A 78 11.91 3.69 2.20
N GLN A 79 11.07 4.72 2.21
CA GLN A 79 10.14 5.04 3.30
C GLN A 79 8.69 4.65 2.99
N GLY A 80 8.28 4.74 1.72
CA GLY A 80 6.94 4.40 1.25
C GLY A 80 6.93 3.11 0.44
N LEU A 81 6.31 3.21 -0.73
CA LEU A 81 6.13 2.12 -1.68
C LEU A 81 6.79 2.45 -3.03
N GLU A 82 7.13 1.42 -3.78
CA GLU A 82 7.49 1.49 -5.20
C GLU A 82 6.57 0.60 -6.03
N LYS A 83 6.37 0.96 -7.29
CA LYS A 83 5.51 0.24 -8.23
C LYS A 83 6.41 -0.52 -9.21
N ILE A 84 6.17 -1.82 -9.37
CA ILE A 84 6.96 -2.72 -10.23
C ILE A 84 6.02 -3.38 -11.24
N PRO A 85 6.29 -3.26 -12.55
CA PRO A 85 5.47 -3.89 -13.59
C PRO A 85 5.27 -5.39 -13.35
N GLU A 86 4.05 -5.91 -13.55
CA GLU A 86 3.76 -7.34 -13.32
C GLU A 86 4.67 -8.27 -14.14
N ALA A 87 5.04 -7.86 -15.35
CA ALA A 87 5.93 -8.62 -16.23
C ALA A 87 7.37 -8.78 -15.69
N GLU A 88 7.81 -7.92 -14.78
CA GLU A 88 9.16 -7.96 -14.20
C GLU A 88 9.25 -8.85 -12.96
N VAL A 89 8.10 -9.29 -12.43
CA VAL A 89 8.02 -10.03 -11.17
C VAL A 89 7.89 -11.53 -11.40
N ARG A 90 8.86 -12.27 -10.86
CA ARG A 90 8.87 -13.73 -10.76
C ARG A 90 8.17 -14.18 -9.47
N LEU A 91 6.84 -14.15 -9.48
CA LEU A 91 6.02 -14.57 -8.35
C LEU A 91 4.88 -15.49 -8.79
N ARG A 92 4.76 -16.65 -8.15
CA ARG A 92 3.56 -17.48 -8.25
C ARG A 92 2.49 -16.99 -7.28
N ILE A 93 1.51 -16.26 -7.81
CA ILE A 93 0.33 -15.79 -7.08
C ILE A 93 -0.51 -16.98 -6.57
N HIS A 94 -1.11 -16.83 -5.39
CA HIS A 94 -2.06 -17.81 -4.87
C HIS A 94 -3.25 -17.99 -5.83
N SER A 95 -3.60 -19.24 -6.17
CA SER A 95 -4.66 -19.56 -7.15
C SER A 95 -5.98 -18.87 -6.82
N ASP A 96 -6.37 -18.92 -5.55
CA ASP A 96 -7.66 -18.41 -5.09
C ASP A 96 -7.74 -16.88 -5.16
N PHE A 97 -6.60 -16.19 -5.13
CA PHE A 97 -6.57 -14.76 -5.39
C PHE A 97 -6.82 -14.50 -6.86
N LYS A 98 -6.09 -15.19 -7.74
CA LYS A 98 -6.13 -15.01 -9.19
C LYS A 98 -7.50 -15.38 -9.80
N SER A 99 -8.19 -16.36 -9.22
CA SER A 99 -9.56 -16.73 -9.63
C SER A 99 -10.65 -15.87 -9.00
N SER A 100 -10.33 -15.06 -7.99
CA SER A 100 -11.30 -14.19 -7.33
C SER A 100 -11.46 -12.84 -8.03
N ASP A 101 -12.58 -12.17 -7.79
CA ASP A 101 -12.80 -10.80 -8.28
C ASP A 101 -11.81 -9.79 -7.66
N ARG A 102 -11.20 -10.11 -6.52
CA ARG A 102 -10.18 -9.26 -5.88
C ARG A 102 -8.97 -9.01 -6.78
N TYR A 103 -8.56 -9.98 -7.59
CA TYR A 103 -7.45 -9.78 -8.52
C TYR A 103 -7.82 -8.75 -9.60
N LYS A 104 -9.06 -8.78 -10.09
CA LYS A 104 -9.57 -7.83 -11.10
C LYS A 104 -9.79 -6.42 -10.54
N GLU A 105 -10.09 -6.31 -9.25
CA GLU A 105 -10.27 -5.02 -8.56
C GLU A 105 -8.94 -4.37 -8.14
N CYS A 106 -7.85 -5.14 -8.13
CA CYS A 106 -6.53 -4.62 -7.83
C CYS A 106 -5.95 -3.85 -9.02
N GLU A 107 -4.99 -2.99 -8.73
CA GLU A 107 -4.15 -2.39 -9.76
C GLU A 107 -3.29 -3.44 -10.48
N ASP A 108 -2.97 -3.16 -11.74
CA ASP A 108 -2.26 -4.08 -12.64
C ASP A 108 -0.84 -4.41 -12.19
N ASP A 109 -0.12 -3.49 -11.56
CA ASP A 109 1.28 -3.72 -11.18
C ASP A 109 1.41 -4.13 -9.71
N TYR A 110 2.60 -4.59 -9.35
CA TYR A 110 2.93 -4.86 -7.96
C TYR A 110 3.31 -3.57 -7.23
N TRP A 111 2.90 -3.51 -5.97
CA TRP A 111 3.35 -2.51 -5.02
C TRP A 111 4.32 -3.17 -4.05
N VAL A 112 5.44 -2.50 -3.78
CA VAL A 112 6.53 -3.03 -2.98
C VAL A 112 6.90 -2.05 -1.89
N PHE A 113 7.03 -2.54 -0.65
CA PHE A 113 7.72 -1.78 0.39
C PHE A 113 8.98 -2.51 0.85
N ARG A 114 9.99 -1.71 1.23
CA ARG A 114 11.31 -2.21 1.60
C ARG A 114 11.38 -2.54 3.08
N LEU A 115 12.09 -3.64 3.40
CA LEU A 115 12.50 -4.02 4.75
C LEU A 115 13.95 -3.59 5.03
N GLY A 116 14.33 -2.38 4.57
CA GLY A 116 15.73 -1.94 4.56
C GLY A 116 16.58 -2.80 3.60
N SER A 117 17.72 -3.30 4.08
CA SER A 117 18.57 -4.25 3.34
C SER A 117 18.20 -5.72 3.58
N LEU A 118 17.13 -6.00 4.34
CA LEU A 118 16.75 -7.37 4.72
C LEU A 118 15.79 -8.03 3.75
N GLY A 119 15.10 -7.25 2.92
CA GLY A 119 14.16 -7.79 1.94
C GLY A 119 13.19 -6.77 1.38
N ARG A 120 12.22 -7.28 0.64
CA ARG A 120 11.12 -6.58 -0.02
C ARG A 120 9.83 -7.32 0.28
N VAL A 121 8.73 -6.60 0.34
CA VAL A 121 7.40 -7.20 0.43
C VAL A 121 6.64 -6.79 -0.80
N LEU A 122 6.20 -7.77 -1.58
CA LEU A 122 5.43 -7.56 -2.79
C LEU A 122 3.95 -7.78 -2.47
N GLY A 123 3.12 -6.91 -3.02
CA GLY A 123 1.68 -7.02 -2.86
C GLY A 123 0.91 -6.42 -4.03
N LYS A 124 -0.39 -6.70 -4.02
CA LYS A 124 -1.37 -6.06 -4.90
C LYS A 124 -2.22 -5.12 -4.07
N LYS A 125 -2.64 -4.01 -4.68
CA LYS A 125 -3.36 -2.93 -3.99
C LYS A 125 -4.75 -2.77 -4.59
N ASN A 126 -5.77 -2.73 -3.74
CA ASN A 126 -7.12 -2.28 -4.08
C ASN A 126 -7.49 -1.15 -3.11
N SER A 127 -7.62 0.08 -3.60
CA SER A 127 -7.85 1.26 -2.76
C SER A 127 -6.84 1.34 -1.61
N ASN A 128 -7.26 1.22 -0.35
CA ASN A 128 -6.42 1.23 0.84
C ASN A 128 -6.06 -0.17 1.38
N ILE A 129 -6.45 -1.24 0.69
CA ILE A 129 -6.09 -2.61 1.06
C ILE A 129 -4.81 -2.99 0.30
N PHE A 130 -3.79 -3.40 1.05
CA PHE A 130 -2.57 -3.99 0.53
C PHE A 130 -2.62 -5.50 0.80
N TYR A 131 -2.82 -6.30 -0.25
CA TYR A 131 -2.74 -7.74 -0.17
C TYR A 131 -1.29 -8.18 -0.26
N VAL A 132 -0.75 -8.69 0.85
CA VAL A 132 0.62 -9.22 0.93
C VAL A 132 0.68 -10.52 0.14
N MET A 133 1.46 -10.53 -0.94
CA MET A 133 1.60 -11.70 -1.82
C MET A 133 2.88 -12.48 -1.52
N SER A 134 3.98 -11.79 -1.22
CA SER A 134 5.26 -12.43 -0.88
C SER A 134 6.18 -11.53 -0.06
N ILE A 135 7.11 -12.15 0.64
CA ILE A 135 8.22 -11.53 1.37
C ILE A 135 9.50 -12.05 0.73
N ASP A 136 10.18 -11.21 -0.03
CA ASP A 136 11.45 -11.53 -0.70
C ASP A 136 12.64 -11.09 0.16
N ALA A 137 13.27 -12.04 0.86
CA ALA A 137 14.53 -11.80 1.56
C ALA A 137 15.75 -12.36 0.80
N THR A 138 15.54 -12.96 -0.39
CA THR A 138 16.62 -13.43 -1.27
C THR A 138 16.95 -12.46 -2.40
N PHE A 139 16.13 -11.42 -2.61
CA PHE A 139 16.30 -10.41 -3.65
C PHE A 139 16.31 -10.97 -5.07
N ASP A 140 15.48 -11.99 -5.31
CA ASP A 140 15.43 -12.69 -6.60
C ASP A 140 14.05 -12.70 -7.26
N GLN A 141 13.04 -12.05 -6.67
CA GLN A 141 11.71 -11.98 -7.28
C GLN A 141 11.59 -10.94 -8.39
N TYR A 142 12.47 -9.94 -8.47
CA TYR A 142 12.55 -8.95 -9.57
C TYR A 142 13.92 -8.28 -9.57
N ASP A 143 14.22 -7.41 -10.55
CA ASP A 143 15.45 -6.61 -10.55
C ASP A 143 15.36 -5.47 -9.53
N HIS A 144 16.33 -5.40 -8.63
CA HIS A 144 16.34 -4.44 -7.53
C HIS A 144 17.02 -3.11 -7.89
N GLY A 145 17.59 -3.01 -9.09
CA GLY A 145 18.46 -1.92 -9.51
C GLY A 145 19.78 -1.98 -8.75
N SER A 146 20.87 -2.20 -9.48
CA SER A 146 22.24 -2.13 -8.94
C SER A 146 22.56 -0.73 -8.41
#